data_AF-A0A1V6JHV1-F1
#
_entry.id   AF-A0A1V6JHV1-F1
#
_cell.length_a   1.000
_cell.length_b   1.000
_cell.length_c   1.000
_cell.angle_alpha   90.00
_cell.angle_beta   90.00
_cell.angle_gamma   90.00
#
_symmetry.space_group_name_H-M   'P 1'
#
loop_
_entity.id
_entity.type
_entity.pdbx_description
1 polymer ?
#
loop_
_entity_poly.entity_id
_entity_poly.type
_entity_poly.pdbx_seq_one_letter_code
_entity_poly.pdbx_strand_id
1 'polypeptide(L)'
;MKKLFLVATVIVAMSVNLNAAIWRVNNIAGVNADFTTIQAAHNAANAGDTIYLEPSAGNYGNLTATKRLVIIGPGYFLAENEGLQANHTSSTIGTIEFNSGSDGSVLCGCTTGRITINASGILIERNFVNHYHTNYDSSILFTGSTNNTIIRNNYIIPRNFPTGYTQRAINCSGSANNVLICGNFIGMASYTSSRYAIDVQSNFAGEISNNVIEGYVTINNTIFNNNILTMGVFTHTNSSFNNNIGNSTQFGTANGNQQNVNMTTVFVGTGSTDGQWQLSAGSPALGAGVDGVDCGMFGGDYPYKLSGLPSVPAIYYHEQTIDNVNQQLNVTIKAKSHN
;
A
#
# COMPACT_ATOMS: atom_id res chain seq x y z
N MET A 1 20.29 -36.83 -34.60
CA MET A 1 19.62 -35.87 -35.50
C MET A 1 18.13 -35.70 -35.20
N LYS A 2 17.28 -36.75 -35.22
CA LYS A 2 15.83 -36.63 -34.91
C LYS A 2 15.51 -36.06 -33.51
N LYS A 3 16.32 -36.38 -32.50
CA LYS A 3 16.18 -35.85 -31.12
C LYS A 3 16.58 -34.37 -30.99
N LEU A 4 17.49 -33.89 -31.83
CA LEU A 4 17.93 -32.48 -31.83
C LEU A 4 16.87 -31.58 -32.48
N PHE A 5 16.19 -32.10 -33.52
CA PHE A 5 15.08 -31.43 -34.19
C PHE A 5 13.88 -31.26 -33.24
N LEU A 6 13.54 -32.29 -32.47
CA LEU A 6 12.45 -32.24 -31.48
C LEU A 6 12.69 -31.18 -30.38
N VAL A 7 13.93 -31.08 -29.88
CA VAL A 7 14.30 -30.08 -28.86
C VAL A 7 14.23 -28.65 -29.42
N ALA A 8 14.69 -28.44 -30.66
CA ALA A 8 14.58 -27.14 -31.33
C ALA A 8 13.10 -26.74 -31.59
N THR A 9 12.24 -27.68 -31.97
CA THR A 9 10.80 -27.41 -32.14
C THR A 9 10.10 -27.06 -30.82
N VAL A 10 10.49 -27.70 -29.71
CA VAL A 10 9.95 -27.38 -28.37
C VAL A 10 10.39 -26.00 -27.89
N ILE A 11 11.64 -25.60 -28.14
CA ILE A 11 12.16 -24.28 -27.75
C ILE A 11 11.51 -23.15 -28.56
N VAL A 12 11.27 -23.36 -29.87
CA VAL A 12 10.56 -22.38 -30.72
C VAL A 12 9.04 -22.36 -30.44
N ALA A 13 8.46 -23.46 -29.98
CA ALA A 13 7.06 -23.48 -29.51
C ALA A 13 6.88 -22.77 -28.15
N MET A 14 7.95 -22.66 -27.35
CA MET A 14 7.95 -21.94 -26.07
C MET A 14 8.20 -20.43 -26.20
N SER A 15 8.58 -19.94 -27.39
CA SER A 15 8.75 -18.49 -27.64
C SER A 15 7.43 -17.79 -27.98
N VAL A 16 6.32 -18.18 -27.35
CA VAL A 16 5.11 -17.36 -27.39
C VAL A 16 5.45 -16.01 -26.74
N ASN A 17 5.23 -14.93 -27.49
CA ASN A 17 5.44 -13.57 -27.01
C ASN A 17 4.60 -13.37 -25.73
N LEU A 18 5.22 -13.42 -24.56
CA LEU A 18 4.64 -12.98 -23.30
C LEU A 18 4.61 -11.45 -23.31
N ASN A 19 3.74 -10.86 -24.13
CA ASN A 19 3.39 -9.46 -23.99
C ASN A 19 2.26 -9.37 -22.97
N ALA A 20 2.58 -8.87 -21.78
CA ALA A 20 1.55 -8.43 -20.84
C ALA A 20 0.81 -7.24 -21.48
N ALA A 21 -0.50 -7.38 -21.68
CA ALA A 21 -1.32 -6.27 -22.17
C ALA A 21 -1.50 -5.22 -21.07
N ILE A 22 -1.74 -3.98 -21.48
CA ILE A 22 -2.16 -2.90 -20.58
C ILE A 22 -3.61 -2.56 -20.92
N TRP A 23 -4.50 -2.76 -19.96
CA TRP A 23 -5.92 -2.43 -20.07
C TRP A 23 -6.20 -1.12 -19.34
N ARG A 24 -6.62 -0.09 -20.08
CA ARG A 24 -6.96 1.22 -19.53
C ARG A 24 -8.39 1.18 -19.00
N VAL A 25 -8.57 1.65 -17.77
CA VAL A 25 -9.90 1.73 -17.14
C VAL A 25 -10.19 3.18 -16.77
N ASN A 26 -11.23 3.74 -17.37
CA ASN A 26 -11.72 5.09 -17.09
C ASN A 26 -13.25 5.11 -17.17
N ASN A 27 -13.91 5.57 -16.11
CA ASN A 27 -15.38 5.67 -16.03
C ASN A 27 -15.91 7.08 -16.30
N ILE A 28 -15.06 8.03 -16.72
CA ILE A 28 -15.46 9.36 -17.17
C ILE A 28 -16.12 9.24 -18.55
N ALA A 29 -17.35 9.72 -18.67
CA ALA A 29 -18.09 9.71 -19.93
C ALA A 29 -17.30 10.45 -21.03
N GLY A 30 -17.18 9.82 -22.20
CA GLY A 30 -16.47 10.38 -23.35
C GLY A 30 -14.97 10.06 -23.42
N VAL A 31 -14.38 9.43 -22.38
CA VAL A 31 -13.01 8.91 -22.46
C VAL A 31 -13.00 7.59 -23.23
N ASN A 32 -12.12 7.48 -24.24
CA ASN A 32 -11.88 6.25 -24.97
C ASN A 32 -10.89 5.35 -24.21
N ALA A 33 -11.38 4.65 -23.20
CA ALA A 33 -10.68 3.61 -22.44
C ALA A 33 -11.25 2.22 -22.78
N ASP A 34 -10.49 1.15 -22.49
CA ASP A 34 -10.90 -0.21 -22.81
C ASP A 34 -12.10 -0.66 -21.95
N PHE A 35 -12.14 -0.20 -20.69
CA PHE A 35 -13.21 -0.53 -19.75
C PHE A 35 -13.58 0.66 -18.85
N THR A 36 -14.77 0.59 -18.25
CA THR A 36 -15.25 1.56 -17.25
C THR A 36 -15.28 0.98 -15.84
N THR A 37 -15.03 -0.31 -15.65
CA THR A 37 -15.00 -0.96 -14.33
C THR A 37 -13.81 -1.89 -14.20
N ILE A 38 -13.29 -2.02 -12.99
CA ILE A 38 -12.13 -2.88 -12.71
C ILE A 38 -12.45 -4.37 -12.93
N GLN A 39 -13.68 -4.80 -12.62
CA GLN A 39 -14.08 -6.18 -12.81
C GLN A 39 -14.20 -6.55 -14.30
N ALA A 40 -14.70 -5.65 -15.15
CA ALA A 40 -14.75 -5.88 -16.59
C ALA A 40 -13.33 -6.04 -17.17
N ALA A 41 -12.40 -5.17 -16.76
CA ALA A 41 -10.99 -5.27 -17.14
C ALA A 41 -10.35 -6.58 -16.67
N HIS A 42 -10.57 -6.97 -15.40
CA HIS A 42 -10.13 -8.27 -14.89
C HIS A 42 -10.67 -9.43 -15.72
N ASN A 43 -11.95 -9.41 -16.09
CA ASN A 43 -12.58 -10.51 -16.83
C ASN A 43 -11.93 -10.70 -18.22
N ALA A 44 -11.61 -9.61 -18.90
CA ALA A 44 -10.97 -9.62 -20.22
C ALA A 44 -9.46 -9.89 -20.18
N ALA A 45 -8.77 -9.49 -19.10
CA ALA A 45 -7.33 -9.63 -18.96
C ALA A 45 -6.86 -11.09 -18.89
N ASN A 46 -5.66 -11.34 -19.40
CA ASN A 46 -4.92 -12.58 -19.19
C ASN A 46 -4.06 -12.49 -17.93
N ALA A 47 -3.67 -13.63 -17.38
CA ALA A 47 -2.75 -13.66 -16.25
C ALA A 47 -1.39 -13.03 -16.62
N GLY A 48 -0.93 -12.07 -15.83
CA GLY A 48 0.27 -11.28 -16.08
C GLY A 48 0.00 -9.91 -16.71
N ASP A 49 -1.21 -9.62 -17.18
CA ASP A 49 -1.57 -8.31 -17.72
C ASP A 49 -1.58 -7.22 -16.63
N THR A 50 -1.49 -5.97 -17.08
CA THR A 50 -1.64 -4.77 -16.25
C THR A 50 -3.02 -4.15 -16.46
N ILE A 51 -3.68 -3.80 -15.36
CA ILE A 51 -4.84 -2.92 -15.34
C ILE A 51 -4.36 -1.54 -14.87
N TYR A 52 -4.48 -0.54 -15.73
CA TYR A 52 -4.14 0.85 -15.43
C TYR A 52 -5.42 1.65 -15.18
N LEU A 53 -5.63 2.05 -13.92
CA LEU A 53 -6.76 2.86 -13.51
C LEU A 53 -6.43 4.34 -13.72
N GLU A 54 -7.25 5.02 -14.52
CA GLU A 54 -7.05 6.44 -14.76
C GLU A 54 -7.66 7.30 -13.64
N PRO A 55 -7.20 8.55 -13.49
CA PRO A 55 -7.80 9.52 -12.58
C PRO A 55 -9.31 9.65 -12.81
N SER A 56 -10.12 9.44 -11.76
CA SER A 56 -11.56 9.69 -11.81
C SER A 56 -12.16 9.88 -10.42
N ALA A 57 -13.15 10.78 -10.33
CA ALA A 57 -13.94 10.98 -9.11
C ALA A 57 -14.90 9.80 -8.82
N GLY A 58 -15.22 8.98 -9.84
CA GLY A 58 -16.10 7.83 -9.71
C GLY A 58 -15.40 6.58 -9.16
N ASN A 59 -16.15 5.71 -8.48
CA ASN A 59 -15.65 4.41 -8.05
C ASN A 59 -15.63 3.40 -9.23
N TYR A 60 -14.56 2.63 -9.38
CA TYR A 60 -14.39 1.62 -10.44
C TYR A 60 -15.11 0.29 -10.18
N GLY A 61 -15.84 0.18 -9.06
CA GLY A 61 -16.49 -1.03 -8.59
C GLY A 61 -15.62 -1.85 -7.65
N ASN A 62 -16.12 -3.04 -7.30
CA ASN A 62 -15.38 -4.03 -6.53
C ASN A 62 -14.58 -4.94 -7.47
N LEU A 63 -13.53 -5.55 -6.95
CA LEU A 63 -12.70 -6.53 -7.67
C LEU A 63 -12.68 -7.86 -6.92
N THR A 64 -13.09 -8.92 -7.59
CA THR A 64 -12.79 -10.30 -7.23
C THR A 64 -11.69 -10.80 -8.16
N ALA A 65 -10.44 -10.77 -7.69
CA ALA A 65 -9.27 -11.18 -8.45
C ALA A 65 -9.10 -12.70 -8.39
N THR A 66 -9.08 -13.35 -9.54
CA THR A 66 -8.91 -14.82 -9.70
C THR A 66 -7.79 -15.17 -10.68
N LYS A 67 -7.01 -14.18 -11.12
CA LYS A 67 -5.84 -14.34 -11.98
C LYS A 67 -4.75 -13.36 -11.56
N ARG A 68 -3.48 -13.73 -11.73
CA ARG A 68 -2.34 -12.85 -11.42
C ARG A 68 -2.42 -11.58 -12.29
N LEU A 69 -2.51 -10.40 -11.69
CA LEU A 69 -2.51 -9.11 -12.40
C LEU A 69 -1.64 -8.07 -11.70
N VAL A 70 -1.23 -7.07 -12.46
CA VAL A 70 -0.65 -5.83 -11.91
C VAL A 70 -1.71 -4.75 -12.01
N ILE A 71 -2.06 -4.11 -10.90
CA ILE A 71 -3.08 -3.05 -10.85
C ILE A 71 -2.39 -1.76 -10.41
N ILE A 72 -2.44 -0.74 -11.26
CA ILE A 72 -1.78 0.54 -11.03
C ILE A 72 -2.80 1.66 -11.09
N GLY A 73 -2.86 2.48 -10.03
CA GLY A 73 -3.58 3.75 -9.99
C GLY A 73 -2.62 4.95 -9.97
N PRO A 74 -3.14 6.19 -10.02
CA PRO A 74 -2.33 7.40 -10.10
C PRO A 74 -1.75 7.86 -8.76
N GLY A 75 -2.05 7.20 -7.64
CA GLY A 75 -1.71 7.64 -6.30
C GLY A 75 -2.87 8.34 -5.58
N TYR A 76 -2.55 8.95 -4.44
CA TYR A 76 -3.50 9.57 -3.51
C TYR A 76 -2.90 10.82 -2.85
N PHE A 77 -3.70 11.62 -2.12
CA PHE A 77 -3.27 12.92 -1.57
C PHE A 77 -2.57 13.84 -2.59
N LEU A 78 -2.88 13.70 -3.89
CA LEU A 78 -2.16 14.36 -4.98
C LEU A 78 -2.31 15.88 -4.94
N ALA A 79 -3.41 16.39 -4.37
CA ALA A 79 -3.64 17.81 -4.15
C ALA A 79 -2.87 18.38 -2.95
N GLU A 80 -2.38 17.53 -2.04
CA GLU A 80 -1.65 17.95 -0.83
C GLU A 80 -0.13 17.99 -1.07
N ASN A 81 0.36 17.25 -2.07
CA ASN A 81 1.76 17.19 -2.45
C ASN A 81 1.96 17.78 -3.86
N GLU A 82 2.13 19.11 -3.94
CA GLU A 82 2.22 19.84 -5.21
C GLU A 82 3.41 19.42 -6.09
N GLY A 83 3.27 19.58 -7.41
CA GLY A 83 4.34 19.30 -8.38
C GLY A 83 4.64 17.81 -8.58
N LEU A 84 3.80 16.93 -8.05
CA LEU A 84 3.90 15.48 -8.22
C LEU A 84 3.08 14.96 -9.41
N GLN A 85 1.88 15.51 -9.63
CA GLN A 85 1.04 15.23 -10.80
C GLN A 85 0.31 16.48 -11.29
N ALA A 86 -0.01 16.52 -12.58
CA ALA A 86 -0.83 17.57 -13.17
C ALA A 86 -2.33 17.35 -12.89
N ASN A 87 -2.77 16.09 -12.75
CA ASN A 87 -4.12 15.75 -12.33
C ASN A 87 -4.08 15.27 -10.88
N HIS A 88 -4.85 15.92 -10.01
CA HIS A 88 -4.84 15.61 -8.57
C HIS A 88 -5.91 14.58 -8.16
N THR A 89 -6.55 13.90 -9.13
CA THR A 89 -7.63 12.95 -8.87
C THR A 89 -7.08 11.53 -8.70
N SER A 90 -7.37 10.90 -7.56
CA SER A 90 -7.03 9.48 -7.34
C SER A 90 -7.95 8.53 -8.11
N SER A 91 -7.56 7.26 -8.27
CA SER A 91 -8.48 6.18 -8.69
C SER A 91 -9.03 5.46 -7.46
N THR A 92 -10.35 5.29 -7.37
CA THR A 92 -10.99 4.62 -6.23
C THR A 92 -11.58 3.27 -6.61
N ILE A 93 -11.18 2.22 -5.89
CA ILE A 93 -11.75 0.87 -5.95
C ILE A 93 -12.63 0.67 -4.69
N GLY A 94 -13.72 -0.07 -4.82
CA GLY A 94 -14.55 -0.46 -3.68
C GLY A 94 -13.84 -1.46 -2.77
N THR A 95 -14.23 -2.73 -2.82
CA THR A 95 -13.51 -3.83 -2.15
C THR A 95 -12.64 -4.59 -3.14
N ILE A 96 -11.57 -5.21 -2.64
CA ILE A 96 -10.70 -6.09 -3.39
C ILE A 96 -10.60 -7.42 -2.66
N GLU A 97 -10.78 -8.52 -3.38
CA GLU A 97 -10.57 -9.88 -2.88
C GLU A 97 -9.57 -10.60 -3.79
N PHE A 98 -8.39 -10.91 -3.25
CA PHE A 98 -7.39 -11.74 -3.91
C PHE A 98 -7.70 -13.21 -3.61
N ASN A 99 -8.36 -13.90 -4.53
CA ASN A 99 -8.75 -15.30 -4.40
C ASN A 99 -7.80 -16.24 -5.16
N SER A 100 -8.01 -17.55 -5.01
CA SER A 100 -7.23 -18.58 -5.70
C SER A 100 -7.05 -18.26 -7.19
N GLY A 101 -5.80 -18.34 -7.68
CA GLY A 101 -5.40 -17.98 -9.03
C GLY A 101 -4.85 -16.55 -9.16
N SER A 102 -5.07 -15.69 -8.17
CA SER A 102 -4.48 -14.33 -8.12
C SER A 102 -3.08 -14.26 -7.49
N ASP A 103 -2.45 -15.42 -7.25
CA ASP A 103 -1.12 -15.49 -6.66
C ASP A 103 -0.09 -14.64 -7.42
N GLY A 104 0.71 -13.87 -6.70
CA GLY A 104 1.69 -12.96 -7.30
C GLY A 104 1.12 -11.65 -7.84
N SER A 105 -0.14 -11.30 -7.54
CA SER A 105 -0.72 -10.02 -7.98
C SER A 105 -0.12 -8.83 -7.26
N VAL A 106 -0.12 -7.68 -7.92
CA VAL A 106 0.37 -6.41 -7.41
C VAL A 106 -0.76 -5.38 -7.42
N LEU A 107 -0.91 -4.64 -6.32
CA LEU A 107 -1.78 -3.47 -6.21
C LEU A 107 -0.93 -2.26 -5.82
N CYS A 108 -0.91 -1.24 -6.67
CA CYS A 108 -0.07 -0.06 -6.51
C CYS A 108 -0.79 1.24 -6.83
N GLY A 109 -0.63 2.28 -6.01
CA GLY A 109 -1.09 3.64 -6.34
C GLY A 109 -2.61 3.82 -6.32
N CYS A 110 -3.37 3.00 -5.60
CA CYS A 110 -4.83 3.06 -5.58
C CYS A 110 -5.37 3.60 -4.26
N THR A 111 -6.51 4.29 -4.32
CA THR A 111 -7.41 4.42 -3.15
C THR A 111 -8.36 3.23 -3.16
N THR A 112 -8.49 2.54 -2.03
CA THR A 112 -9.37 1.37 -1.93
C THR A 112 -10.04 1.27 -0.57
N GLY A 113 -11.19 0.59 -0.54
CA GLY A 113 -11.83 0.14 0.69
C GLY A 113 -11.14 -1.10 1.26
N ARG A 114 -11.92 -2.14 1.60
CA ARG A 114 -11.37 -3.39 2.17
C ARG A 114 -10.54 -4.16 1.16
N ILE A 115 -9.44 -4.74 1.63
CA ILE A 115 -8.66 -5.75 0.91
C ILE A 115 -8.73 -7.07 1.69
N THR A 116 -9.20 -8.12 1.03
CA THR A 116 -9.20 -9.50 1.57
C THR A 116 -8.17 -10.33 0.81
N ILE A 117 -7.32 -11.05 1.54
CA ILE A 117 -6.21 -11.82 0.99
C ILE A 117 -6.45 -13.33 1.23
N ASN A 118 -6.65 -14.07 0.15
CA ASN A 118 -6.82 -15.53 0.09
C ASN A 118 -5.83 -16.21 -0.87
N ALA A 119 -4.82 -15.48 -1.35
CA ALA A 119 -3.80 -15.96 -2.28
C ALA A 119 -2.40 -15.58 -1.77
N SER A 120 -1.38 -16.26 -2.28
CA SER A 120 0.02 -16.05 -1.87
C SER A 120 0.76 -15.08 -2.79
N GLY A 121 1.88 -14.52 -2.34
CA GLY A 121 2.73 -13.66 -3.16
C GLY A 121 2.09 -12.31 -3.49
N ILE A 122 1.09 -11.86 -2.74
CA ILE A 122 0.42 -10.58 -3.00
C ILE A 122 1.32 -9.43 -2.56
N LEU A 123 1.50 -8.44 -3.43
CA LEU A 123 2.16 -7.17 -3.12
C LEU A 123 1.12 -6.05 -3.08
N ILE A 124 0.95 -5.45 -1.91
CA ILE A 124 0.13 -4.26 -1.70
C ILE A 124 1.10 -3.13 -1.38
N GLU A 125 1.30 -2.22 -2.33
CA GLU A 125 2.23 -1.12 -2.14
C GLU A 125 1.67 0.25 -2.52
N ARG A 126 2.07 1.31 -1.81
CA ARG A 126 1.73 2.68 -2.22
C ARG A 126 0.23 2.90 -2.43
N ASN A 127 -0.61 2.32 -1.58
CA ASN A 127 -2.07 2.51 -1.62
C ASN A 127 -2.55 3.35 -0.44
N PHE A 128 -3.69 4.01 -0.63
CA PHE A 128 -4.49 4.54 0.46
C PHE A 128 -5.65 3.58 0.74
N VAL A 129 -5.55 2.86 1.84
CA VAL A 129 -6.59 1.92 2.28
C VAL A 129 -7.49 2.63 3.27
N ASN A 130 -8.63 3.10 2.78
CA ASN A 130 -9.60 3.89 3.52
C ASN A 130 -10.94 3.16 3.54
N HIS A 131 -11.07 2.28 4.52
CA HIS A 131 -12.26 1.46 4.66
C HIS A 131 -13.41 2.22 5.31
N TYR A 132 -14.54 2.34 4.61
CA TYR A 132 -15.81 2.83 5.16
C TYR A 132 -16.92 1.81 4.88
N HIS A 133 -17.12 0.86 5.80
CA HIS A 133 -18.22 -0.09 5.66
C HIS A 133 -18.68 -0.59 7.02
N THR A 134 -19.98 -0.55 7.31
CA THR A 134 -20.51 -0.88 8.66
C THR A 134 -20.44 -2.36 9.04
N ASN A 135 -20.16 -3.25 8.07
CA ASN A 135 -20.29 -4.71 8.25
C ASN A 135 -18.95 -5.46 8.31
N TYR A 136 -17.83 -4.75 8.23
CA TYR A 136 -16.50 -5.34 8.23
C TYR A 136 -15.71 -4.80 9.41
N ASP A 137 -14.81 -5.62 9.97
CA ASP A 137 -14.04 -5.27 11.15
C ASP A 137 -12.60 -4.84 10.82
N SER A 138 -12.19 -4.98 9.54
CA SER A 138 -10.80 -4.92 9.13
C SER A 138 -10.62 -4.24 7.77
N SER A 139 -9.59 -3.39 7.62
CA SER A 139 -9.24 -2.77 6.32
C SER A 139 -8.46 -3.73 5.42
N ILE A 140 -7.44 -4.40 5.96
CA ILE A 140 -6.75 -5.51 5.31
C ILE A 140 -6.98 -6.76 6.16
N LEU A 141 -7.50 -7.82 5.53
CA LEU A 141 -7.80 -9.08 6.21
C LEU A 141 -7.16 -10.27 5.48
N PHE A 142 -6.34 -11.03 6.21
CA PHE A 142 -5.93 -12.36 5.81
C PHE A 142 -7.00 -13.37 6.25
N THR A 143 -7.70 -13.99 5.29
CA THR A 143 -8.70 -15.03 5.56
C THR A 143 -8.29 -16.42 5.07
N GLY A 144 -7.45 -16.49 4.04
CA GLY A 144 -6.97 -17.76 3.49
C GLY A 144 -5.74 -18.31 4.22
N SER A 145 -5.18 -19.40 3.69
CA SER A 145 -3.82 -19.83 3.99
C SER A 145 -2.89 -19.19 2.96
N THR A 146 -2.13 -18.20 3.39
CA THR A 146 -1.35 -17.32 2.51
C THR A 146 0.13 -17.34 2.89
N ASN A 147 0.99 -17.15 1.90
CA ASN A 147 2.44 -17.08 2.10
C ASN A 147 3.04 -15.96 1.24
N ASN A 148 4.17 -15.40 1.66
CA ASN A 148 4.98 -14.45 0.88
C ASN A 148 4.23 -13.15 0.54
N THR A 149 3.39 -12.63 1.44
CA THR A 149 2.66 -11.38 1.23
C THR A 149 3.48 -10.19 1.69
N ILE A 150 3.52 -9.12 0.89
CA ILE A 150 4.21 -7.87 1.21
C ILE A 150 3.20 -6.73 1.25
N ILE A 151 3.18 -5.99 2.35
CA ILE A 151 2.37 -4.77 2.54
C ILE A 151 3.35 -3.63 2.85
N ARG A 152 3.63 -2.77 1.86
CA ARG A 152 4.62 -1.70 2.05
C ARG A 152 4.21 -0.32 1.55
N ASN A 153 4.70 0.74 2.17
CA ASN A 153 4.48 2.11 1.69
C ASN A 153 3.01 2.53 1.55
N ASN A 154 2.11 1.88 2.29
CA ASN A 154 0.69 2.19 2.29
C ASN A 154 0.36 3.18 3.40
N TYR A 155 -0.72 3.92 3.17
CA TYR A 155 -1.39 4.71 4.19
C TYR A 155 -2.69 3.99 4.55
N ILE A 156 -2.78 3.43 5.75
CA ILE A 156 -3.87 2.55 6.14
C ILE A 156 -4.61 3.19 7.31
N ILE A 157 -5.82 3.66 7.06
CA ILE A 157 -6.69 4.24 8.09
C ILE A 157 -8.13 3.74 7.88
N PRO A 158 -8.62 2.80 8.70
CA PRO A 158 -10.05 2.55 8.78
C PRO A 158 -10.79 3.81 9.25
N ARG A 159 -11.87 4.19 8.56
CA ARG A 159 -12.75 5.28 9.00
C ARG A 159 -13.67 4.84 10.15
N ASN A 160 -14.22 5.82 10.86
CA ASN A 160 -15.06 5.62 12.03
C ASN A 160 -16.27 4.73 11.74
N PHE A 161 -16.29 3.55 12.36
CA PHE A 161 -17.45 2.70 12.45
C PHE A 161 -18.37 3.16 13.58
N PRO A 162 -19.68 2.83 13.51
CA PRO A 162 -20.58 2.98 14.64
C PRO A 162 -20.02 2.31 15.90
N THR A 163 -20.30 2.87 17.07
CA THR A 163 -19.91 2.34 18.38
C THR A 163 -20.35 0.87 18.53
N GLY A 164 -19.44 -0.03 18.95
CA GLY A 164 -19.77 -1.43 19.28
C GLY A 164 -18.96 -2.51 18.54
N TYR A 165 -18.18 -2.14 17.51
CA TYR A 165 -17.33 -3.09 16.77
C TYR A 165 -15.85 -2.92 17.11
N THR A 166 -15.13 -4.04 17.20
CA THR A 166 -13.66 -4.03 17.23
C THR A 166 -13.14 -3.66 15.86
N GLN A 167 -12.36 -2.59 15.77
CA GLN A 167 -11.83 -2.10 14.50
C GLN A 167 -10.38 -2.51 14.34
N ARG A 168 -9.99 -2.90 13.13
CA ARG A 168 -8.65 -3.37 12.80
C ARG A 168 -8.17 -2.73 11.51
N ALA A 169 -6.97 -2.16 11.49
CA ALA A 169 -6.40 -1.74 10.21
C ALA A 169 -5.90 -2.99 9.46
N ILE A 170 -5.12 -3.83 10.13
CA ILE A 170 -4.66 -5.13 9.63
C ILE A 170 -5.10 -6.24 10.60
N ASN A 171 -5.68 -7.31 10.05
CA ASN A 171 -6.15 -8.47 10.82
C ASN A 171 -5.78 -9.78 10.11
N CYS A 172 -5.58 -10.83 10.88
CA CYS A 172 -5.45 -12.21 10.38
C CYS A 172 -6.44 -13.12 11.10
N SER A 173 -7.45 -13.61 10.37
CA SER A 173 -8.36 -14.68 10.83
C SER A 173 -8.07 -16.04 10.20
N GLY A 174 -7.24 -16.07 9.15
CA GLY A 174 -6.74 -17.28 8.48
C GLY A 174 -5.36 -17.70 8.98
N SER A 175 -4.47 -18.06 8.05
CA SER A 175 -3.05 -18.34 8.30
C SER A 175 -2.19 -17.54 7.31
N ALA A 176 -1.19 -16.83 7.78
CA ALA A 176 -0.32 -16.01 6.96
C ALA A 176 1.13 -16.21 7.38
N ASN A 177 1.98 -16.68 6.46
CA ASN A 177 3.40 -16.92 6.70
C ASN A 177 4.27 -16.09 5.77
N ASN A 178 5.50 -15.84 6.19
CA ASN A 178 6.46 -15.00 5.46
C ASN A 178 5.85 -13.66 5.00
N VAL A 179 5.17 -12.98 5.94
CA VAL A 179 4.56 -11.68 5.68
C VAL A 179 5.56 -10.57 6.01
N LEU A 180 5.69 -9.58 5.13
CA LEU A 180 6.44 -8.36 5.40
C LEU A 180 5.49 -7.16 5.44
N ILE A 181 5.48 -6.43 6.55
CA ILE A 181 4.72 -5.18 6.70
C ILE A 181 5.70 -4.05 7.01
N CYS A 182 6.03 -3.20 6.03
CA CYS A 182 7.05 -2.18 6.23
C CYS A 182 6.83 -0.83 5.54
N GLY A 183 7.39 0.23 6.12
CA GLY A 183 7.31 1.57 5.52
C GLY A 183 5.88 2.12 5.44
N ASN A 184 4.95 1.65 6.26
CA ASN A 184 3.54 2.06 6.23
C ASN A 184 3.22 3.08 7.33
N PHE A 185 2.21 3.91 7.07
CA PHE A 185 1.40 4.48 8.14
C PHE A 185 0.22 3.54 8.43
N ILE A 186 0.04 3.15 9.69
CA ILE A 186 -1.04 2.25 10.11
C ILE A 186 -1.73 2.88 11.31
N GLY A 187 -2.79 3.63 11.06
CA GLY A 187 -3.49 4.40 12.09
C GLY A 187 -4.98 4.08 12.18
N MET A 188 -5.71 4.97 12.85
CA MET A 188 -7.17 4.87 13.03
C MET A 188 -7.82 6.25 13.14
N ALA A 189 -9.06 6.37 12.68
CA ALA A 189 -9.76 7.66 12.61
C ALA A 189 -10.38 8.16 13.94
N SER A 190 -10.35 7.40 15.05
CA SER A 190 -10.81 7.89 16.38
C SER A 190 -10.30 7.05 17.55
N TYR A 191 -10.31 7.65 18.73
CA TYR A 191 -9.61 7.26 19.96
C TYR A 191 -10.55 6.57 20.97
N THR A 192 -11.00 5.34 20.71
CA THR A 192 -11.77 4.56 21.70
C THR A 192 -11.11 3.22 21.99
N SER A 193 -11.28 2.71 23.22
CA SER A 193 -10.88 1.34 23.59
C SER A 193 -11.53 0.33 22.63
N SER A 194 -10.79 -0.68 22.16
CA SER A 194 -11.17 -1.69 21.15
C SER A 194 -10.84 -1.35 19.68
N ARG A 195 -9.77 -0.59 19.43
CA ARG A 195 -9.28 -0.32 18.08
C ARG A 195 -7.82 -0.73 17.94
N TYR A 196 -7.55 -1.59 16.97
CA TYR A 196 -6.25 -2.16 16.68
C TYR A 196 -5.72 -1.60 15.35
N ALA A 197 -4.49 -1.10 15.36
CA ALA A 197 -3.77 -0.89 14.12
C ALA A 197 -3.39 -2.26 13.52
N ILE A 198 -2.94 -3.19 14.35
CA ILE A 198 -2.53 -4.53 13.94
C ILE A 198 -3.08 -5.54 14.95
N ASP A 199 -3.85 -6.51 14.48
CA ASP A 199 -4.39 -7.61 15.30
C ASP A 199 -4.14 -8.96 14.61
N VAL A 200 -2.95 -9.54 14.82
CA VAL A 200 -2.50 -10.79 14.18
C VAL A 200 -2.10 -11.82 15.25
N GLN A 201 -3.11 -12.24 16.03
CA GLN A 201 -2.90 -12.97 17.30
C GLN A 201 -2.53 -14.45 17.16
N SER A 202 -2.86 -15.08 16.03
CA SER A 202 -2.62 -16.50 15.78
C SER A 202 -2.36 -16.79 14.31
N ASN A 203 -1.62 -17.87 14.04
CA ASN A 203 -1.29 -18.36 12.69
C ASN A 203 -0.68 -17.27 11.77
N PHE A 204 0.02 -16.31 12.35
CA PHE A 204 0.73 -15.26 11.64
C PHE A 204 2.24 -15.44 11.88
N ALA A 205 3.05 -15.32 10.84
CA ALA A 205 4.50 -15.33 10.94
C ALA A 205 5.09 -14.35 9.93
N GLY A 206 5.95 -13.45 10.38
CA GLY A 206 6.50 -12.42 9.51
C GLY A 206 7.37 -11.39 10.20
N GLU A 207 7.61 -10.31 9.47
CA GLU A 207 8.33 -9.13 9.93
C GLU A 207 7.44 -7.90 9.79
N ILE A 208 7.41 -7.08 10.84
CA ILE A 208 6.75 -5.79 10.86
C ILE A 208 7.81 -4.76 11.23
N SER A 209 8.24 -3.95 10.26
CA SER A 209 9.38 -3.06 10.45
C SER A 209 9.21 -1.68 9.83
N ASN A 210 9.83 -0.67 10.43
CA ASN A 210 9.86 0.69 9.87
C ASN A 210 8.45 1.23 9.56
N ASN A 211 7.49 1.07 10.49
CA ASN A 211 6.15 1.65 10.35
C ASN A 211 5.94 2.78 11.37
N VAL A 212 5.06 3.74 11.04
CA VAL A 212 4.42 4.60 12.04
C VAL A 212 3.05 4.01 12.33
N ILE A 213 2.77 3.76 13.60
CA ILE A 213 1.59 3.02 14.04
C ILE A 213 0.84 3.83 15.09
N GLU A 214 -0.45 4.00 14.87
CA GLU A 214 -1.36 4.65 15.81
C GLU A 214 -2.48 3.68 16.20
N GLY A 215 -2.35 2.99 17.34
CA GLY A 215 -3.36 2.05 17.78
C GLY A 215 -2.82 0.85 18.52
N TYR A 216 -3.71 -0.05 18.93
CA TYR A 216 -3.30 -1.28 19.60
C TYR A 216 -2.64 -2.22 18.60
N VAL A 217 -1.58 -2.89 19.05
CA VAL A 217 -0.80 -3.86 18.29
C VAL A 217 -0.79 -5.16 19.07
N THR A 218 -1.35 -6.21 18.47
CA THR A 218 -1.23 -7.58 18.96
C THR A 218 -0.60 -8.44 17.89
N ILE A 219 0.53 -9.07 18.20
CA ILE A 219 1.30 -9.87 17.24
C ILE A 219 1.63 -11.27 17.77
N ASN A 220 1.84 -12.20 16.85
CA ASN A 220 2.29 -13.56 17.11
C ASN A 220 3.44 -13.93 16.17
N ASN A 221 4.44 -14.65 16.66
CA ASN A 221 5.55 -15.22 15.86
C ASN A 221 6.15 -14.23 14.85
N THR A 222 6.38 -13.00 15.30
CA THR A 222 6.75 -11.87 14.45
C THR A 222 8.07 -11.25 14.91
N ILE A 223 8.87 -10.78 13.96
CA ILE A 223 9.99 -9.86 14.21
C ILE A 223 9.43 -8.44 14.10
N PHE A 224 9.50 -7.66 15.17
CA PHE A 224 8.91 -6.32 15.24
C PHE A 224 10.00 -5.27 15.53
N ASN A 225 10.56 -4.64 14.49
CA ASN A 225 11.74 -3.78 14.62
C ASN A 225 11.55 -2.38 14.02
N ASN A 226 12.25 -1.37 14.57
CA ASN A 226 12.34 -0.03 13.97
C ASN A 226 10.98 0.69 13.80
N ASN A 227 9.94 0.30 14.52
CA ASN A 227 8.62 0.92 14.43
C ASN A 227 8.50 2.09 15.42
N ILE A 228 7.66 3.06 15.08
CA ILE A 228 7.24 4.14 15.98
C ILE A 228 5.77 3.93 16.33
N LEU A 229 5.47 3.68 17.61
CA LEU A 229 4.13 3.53 18.12
C LEU A 229 3.73 4.84 18.83
N THR A 230 2.94 5.66 18.14
CA THR A 230 2.57 7.02 18.61
C THR A 230 1.51 6.99 19.70
N MET A 231 0.81 5.86 19.84
CA MET A 231 -0.18 5.59 20.87
C MET A 231 -0.56 4.10 20.89
N GLY A 232 -1.31 3.71 21.93
CA GLY A 232 -1.90 2.39 22.04
C GLY A 232 -1.11 1.45 22.95
N VAL A 233 -1.43 0.17 22.86
CA VAL A 233 -0.83 -0.92 23.65
C VAL A 233 -0.15 -1.88 22.70
N PHE A 234 1.00 -2.41 23.13
CA PHE A 234 1.71 -3.47 22.43
C PHE A 234 1.59 -4.77 23.23
N THR A 235 1.05 -5.82 22.59
CA THR A 235 0.95 -7.18 23.13
C THR A 235 1.58 -8.13 22.13
N HIS A 236 2.35 -9.10 22.61
CA HIS A 236 3.01 -10.05 21.73
C HIS A 236 3.09 -11.45 22.34
N THR A 237 3.15 -12.46 21.45
CA THR A 237 3.40 -13.86 21.81
C THR A 237 4.45 -14.42 20.85
N ASN A 238 5.46 -15.14 21.37
CA ASN A 238 6.52 -15.77 20.57
C ASN A 238 7.22 -14.82 19.57
N SER A 239 7.35 -13.55 19.92
CA SER A 239 7.84 -12.50 19.02
C SER A 239 9.09 -11.83 19.59
N SER A 240 9.97 -11.35 18.72
CA SER A 240 11.10 -10.49 19.09
C SER A 240 10.79 -9.04 18.71
N PHE A 241 11.26 -8.09 19.52
CA PHE A 241 11.03 -6.67 19.25
C PHE A 241 12.23 -5.83 19.71
N ASN A 242 12.81 -5.09 18.78
CA ASN A 242 14.06 -4.36 18.99
C ASN A 242 14.00 -2.97 18.33
N ASN A 243 14.68 -2.00 18.94
CA ASN A 243 14.85 -0.66 18.35
C ASN A 243 13.53 0.04 17.98
N ASN A 244 12.45 -0.21 18.73
CA ASN A 244 11.17 0.48 18.56
C ASN A 244 11.06 1.68 19.47
N ILE A 245 10.24 2.65 19.07
CA ILE A 245 9.99 3.89 19.81
C ILE A 245 8.53 3.93 20.23
N GLY A 246 8.27 4.00 21.53
CA GLY A 246 6.94 4.16 22.10
C GLY A 246 6.74 5.53 22.74
N ASN A 247 5.55 6.11 22.57
CA ASN A 247 5.15 7.33 23.28
C ASN A 247 4.90 7.12 24.78
N SER A 248 4.80 5.86 25.21
CA SER A 248 4.57 5.42 26.57
C SER A 248 5.46 4.19 26.85
N THR A 249 5.12 3.35 27.81
CA THR A 249 5.92 2.20 28.25
C THR A 249 5.79 0.95 27.37
N GLN A 250 5.37 1.08 26.09
CA GLN A 250 4.96 -0.09 25.29
C GLN A 250 6.08 -1.12 25.07
N PHE A 251 7.33 -0.68 24.97
CA PHE A 251 8.46 -1.54 24.59
C PHE A 251 9.52 -1.71 25.69
N GLY A 252 9.45 -0.97 26.80
CA GLY A 252 10.55 -0.92 27.77
C GLY A 252 11.78 -0.17 27.24
N THR A 253 12.93 -0.41 27.87
CA THR A 253 14.24 0.18 27.51
C THR A 253 15.29 -0.84 27.09
N ALA A 254 14.94 -2.12 27.01
CA ALA A 254 15.84 -3.17 26.58
C ALA A 254 15.91 -3.26 25.04
N ASN A 255 16.95 -3.90 24.51
CA ASN A 255 17.10 -4.20 23.07
C ASN A 255 16.99 -2.97 22.15
N GLY A 256 17.56 -1.84 22.58
CA GLY A 256 17.52 -0.58 21.82
C GLY A 256 16.14 0.08 21.77
N ASN A 257 15.12 -0.48 22.42
CA ASN A 257 13.79 0.14 22.48
C ASN A 257 13.82 1.42 23.33
N GLN A 258 12.98 2.37 22.95
CA GLN A 258 12.76 3.62 23.67
C GLN A 258 11.29 3.71 24.11
N GLN A 259 11.05 4.30 25.28
CA GLN A 259 9.73 4.49 25.85
C GLN A 259 9.56 5.90 26.41
N ASN A 260 8.32 6.33 26.60
CA ASN A 260 7.96 7.67 27.06
C ASN A 260 8.55 8.80 26.19
N VAL A 261 8.73 8.52 24.90
CA VAL A 261 9.28 9.51 23.96
C VAL A 261 8.21 10.54 23.62
N ASN A 262 8.55 11.83 23.70
CA ASN A 262 7.63 12.89 23.31
C ASN A 262 7.47 12.92 21.78
N MET A 263 6.32 12.46 21.27
CA MET A 263 6.06 12.37 19.83
C MET A 263 6.10 13.73 19.11
N THR A 264 5.91 14.86 19.81
CA THR A 264 6.06 16.20 19.21
C THR A 264 7.51 16.53 18.85
N THR A 265 8.48 15.77 19.36
CA THR A 265 9.90 15.88 19.02
C THR A 265 10.32 14.90 17.92
N VAL A 266 9.48 13.92 17.61
CA VAL A 266 9.82 12.86 16.65
C VAL A 266 9.56 13.29 15.22
N PHE A 267 8.43 13.95 14.98
CA PHE A 267 7.94 14.27 13.65
C PHE A 267 7.93 15.77 13.36
N VAL A 268 7.98 16.13 12.08
CA VAL A 268 7.76 17.51 11.63
C VAL A 268 6.35 17.99 11.98
N GLY A 269 5.34 17.11 11.88
CA GLY A 269 3.96 17.39 12.33
C GLY A 269 3.20 18.44 11.52
N THR A 270 3.70 18.80 10.35
CA THR A 270 3.09 19.78 9.42
C THR A 270 3.26 19.32 7.97
N GLY A 271 2.51 19.92 7.04
CA GLY A 271 2.52 19.55 5.62
C GLY A 271 1.30 18.73 5.22
N SER A 272 1.47 17.86 4.21
CA SER A 272 0.41 16.94 3.76
C SER A 272 0.08 15.88 4.83
N THR A 273 -1.06 15.24 4.68
CA THR A 273 -1.54 14.18 5.56
C THR A 273 -0.51 13.06 5.75
N ASP A 274 0.23 12.72 4.71
CA ASP A 274 1.29 11.70 4.72
C ASP A 274 2.69 12.27 5.00
N GLY A 275 2.94 13.53 4.66
CA GLY A 275 4.23 14.20 4.86
C GLY A 275 4.51 14.62 6.30
N GLN A 276 3.46 14.82 7.12
CA GLN A 276 3.62 15.20 8.53
C GLN A 276 4.43 14.20 9.36
N TRP A 277 4.55 12.94 8.91
CA TRP A 277 5.24 11.84 9.59
C TRP A 277 6.75 11.76 9.27
N GLN A 278 7.29 12.72 8.51
CA GLN A 278 8.73 12.84 8.35
C GLN A 278 9.40 13.17 9.69
N LEU A 279 10.59 12.63 9.92
CA LEU A 279 11.34 12.88 11.14
C LEU A 279 11.79 14.34 11.22
N SER A 280 11.63 14.95 12.39
CA SER A 280 12.12 16.31 12.64
C SER A 280 13.65 16.33 12.74
N ALA A 281 14.25 17.51 12.59
CA ALA A 281 15.67 17.69 12.87
C ALA A 281 15.98 17.37 14.34
N GLY A 282 16.93 16.46 14.58
CA GLY A 282 17.28 16.02 15.93
C GLY A 282 16.27 15.03 16.54
N SER A 283 15.36 14.48 15.74
CA SER A 283 14.42 13.45 16.17
C SER A 283 15.15 12.27 16.83
N PRO A 284 14.65 11.74 17.97
CA PRO A 284 15.22 10.56 18.62
C PRO A 284 15.03 9.26 17.81
N ALA A 285 14.32 9.33 16.68
CA ALA A 285 14.16 8.24 15.73
C ALA A 285 15.25 8.18 14.65
N LEU A 286 16.06 9.24 14.53
CA LEU A 286 17.17 9.27 13.57
C LEU A 286 18.27 8.30 14.00
N GLY A 287 18.60 7.35 13.14
CA GLY A 287 19.61 6.30 13.37
C GLY A 287 19.35 5.40 14.58
N ALA A 288 18.13 5.38 15.12
CA ALA A 288 17.77 4.62 16.31
C ALA A 288 17.44 3.14 16.01
N GLY A 289 17.23 2.81 14.74
CA GLY A 289 16.92 1.48 14.25
C GLY A 289 18.11 0.53 14.32
N VAL A 290 17.83 -0.76 14.11
CA VAL A 290 18.85 -1.79 13.88
C VAL A 290 19.79 -1.33 12.76
N ASP A 291 21.09 -1.51 12.95
CA ASP A 291 22.16 -1.07 12.03
C ASP A 291 22.21 0.45 11.75
N GLY A 292 21.58 1.27 12.61
CA GLY A 292 21.63 2.72 12.52
C GLY A 292 20.71 3.30 11.45
N VAL A 293 19.68 2.55 11.02
CA VAL A 293 18.62 3.08 10.15
C VAL A 293 17.65 3.97 10.94
N ASP A 294 16.95 4.87 10.27
CA ASP A 294 15.88 5.65 10.89
C ASP A 294 14.67 4.77 11.22
N CYS A 295 14.06 4.97 12.39
CA CYS A 295 12.79 4.32 12.73
C CYS A 295 11.62 5.00 12.02
N GLY A 296 10.54 4.24 11.81
CA GLY A 296 9.30 4.74 11.20
C GLY A 296 9.23 4.64 9.68
N MET A 297 8.12 5.12 9.14
CA MET A 297 7.66 4.84 7.76
C MET A 297 8.57 5.37 6.65
N PHE A 298 9.37 6.41 6.92
CA PHE A 298 10.32 6.97 5.96
C PHE A 298 11.74 6.40 6.09
N GLY A 299 11.96 5.44 7.00
CA GLY A 299 13.24 4.73 7.17
C GLY A 299 13.25 3.34 6.51
N GLY A 300 14.38 2.65 6.66
CA GLY A 300 14.60 1.29 6.15
C GLY A 300 14.73 1.19 4.62
N ASP A 301 14.72 -0.03 4.10
CA ASP A 301 14.94 -0.32 2.66
C ASP A 301 13.77 0.10 1.77
N TYR A 302 12.58 0.22 2.36
CA TYR A 302 11.34 0.58 1.67
C TYR A 302 10.74 1.83 2.32
N PRO A 303 11.34 3.01 2.17
CA PRO A 303 10.82 4.23 2.75
C PRO A 303 9.53 4.65 2.03
N TYR A 304 8.57 5.17 2.79
CA TYR A 304 7.31 5.68 2.30
C TYR A 304 7.50 6.75 1.22
N LYS A 305 6.65 6.72 0.20
CA LYS A 305 6.66 7.67 -0.92
C LYS A 305 5.40 8.52 -0.83
N LEU A 306 5.60 9.85 -0.75
CA LEU A 306 4.50 10.81 -0.72
C LEU A 306 3.54 10.58 -1.89
N SER A 307 2.26 10.70 -1.58
CA SER A 307 1.14 10.45 -2.50
C SER A 307 1.05 9.03 -3.06
N GLY A 308 1.84 8.09 -2.56
CA GLY A 308 1.86 6.71 -3.06
C GLY A 308 2.04 6.63 -4.57
N LEU A 309 2.86 7.52 -5.15
CA LEU A 309 3.04 7.55 -6.60
C LEU A 309 3.63 6.22 -7.06
N PRO A 310 3.02 5.51 -8.03
CA PRO A 310 3.59 4.30 -8.59
C PRO A 310 4.91 4.59 -9.31
N SER A 311 5.77 3.58 -9.46
CA SER A 311 7.01 3.68 -10.26
C SER A 311 6.74 3.68 -11.77
N VAL A 312 5.80 4.51 -12.22
CA VAL A 312 5.57 4.83 -13.63
C VAL A 312 5.78 6.34 -13.85
N PRO A 313 6.17 6.77 -15.07
CA PRO A 313 6.27 8.19 -15.38
C PRO A 313 4.94 8.90 -15.14
N ALA A 314 4.97 10.06 -14.46
CA ALA A 314 3.79 10.92 -14.35
C ALA A 314 4.04 12.29 -14.98
N ILE A 315 3.00 12.83 -15.61
CA ILE A 315 2.96 14.21 -16.07
C ILE A 315 2.70 15.08 -14.85
N TYR A 316 3.61 16.00 -14.55
CA TYR A 316 3.48 16.94 -13.43
C TYR A 316 3.23 18.38 -13.88
N TYR A 317 3.32 18.64 -15.18
CA TYR A 317 3.05 19.95 -15.75
C TYR A 317 2.46 19.80 -17.15
N HIS A 318 1.37 20.51 -17.39
CA HIS A 318 0.74 20.66 -18.69
C HIS A 318 0.32 22.12 -18.85
N GLU A 319 0.77 22.76 -19.92
CA GLU A 319 0.35 24.08 -20.33
C GLU A 319 0.00 24.06 -21.81
N GLN A 320 -1.10 24.70 -22.16
CA GLN A 320 -1.56 24.86 -23.53
C GLN A 320 -1.86 26.33 -23.80
N THR A 321 -1.25 26.89 -24.83
CA THR A 321 -1.52 28.27 -25.27
C THR A 321 -1.82 28.30 -26.77
N ILE A 322 -2.68 29.23 -27.18
CA ILE A 322 -3.01 29.45 -28.59
C ILE A 322 -2.28 30.70 -29.05
N ASP A 323 -1.44 30.55 -30.06
CA ASP A 323 -0.91 31.65 -30.82
C ASP A 323 -1.91 31.99 -31.94
N ASN A 324 -2.79 32.95 -31.67
CA ASN A 324 -3.81 33.40 -32.62
C ASN A 324 -3.21 34.10 -33.86
N VAL A 325 -1.96 34.57 -33.78
CA VAL A 325 -1.29 35.26 -34.90
C VAL A 325 -0.76 34.23 -35.89
N ASN A 326 -0.10 33.18 -35.39
CA ASN A 326 0.46 32.12 -36.22
C ASN A 326 -0.51 30.94 -36.42
N GLN A 327 -1.70 30.98 -35.83
CA GLN A 327 -2.67 29.87 -35.78
C GLN A 327 -2.04 28.58 -35.24
N GLN A 328 -1.16 28.71 -34.23
CA GLN A 328 -0.45 27.58 -33.63
C GLN A 328 -1.01 27.22 -32.26
N LEU A 329 -1.03 25.93 -31.97
CA LEU A 329 -1.28 25.43 -30.63
C LEU A 329 0.06 25.03 -29.99
N ASN A 330 0.46 25.78 -28.97
CA ASN A 330 1.67 25.50 -28.21
C ASN A 330 1.31 24.63 -27.00
N VAL A 331 1.97 23.49 -26.86
CA VAL A 331 1.74 22.53 -25.78
C VAL A 331 3.07 22.24 -25.09
N THR A 332 3.12 22.47 -23.78
CA THR A 332 4.26 22.13 -22.93
C THR A 332 3.86 21.03 -21.97
N ILE A 333 4.56 19.89 -22.03
CA ILE A 333 4.38 18.77 -21.12
C ILE A 333 5.70 18.48 -20.42
N LYS A 334 5.66 18.32 -19.09
CA LYS A 334 6.81 17.80 -18.33
C LYS A 334 6.41 16.54 -17.59
N ALA A 335 7.28 15.53 -17.67
CA ALA A 335 7.11 14.25 -17.00
C ALA A 335 8.35 13.90 -16.18
N LYS A 336 8.16 13.11 -15.12
CA LYS A 336 9.25 12.59 -14.27
C LYS A 336 8.97 11.15 -13.85
N SER A 337 10.04 10.42 -13.55
CA SER A 337 9.97 9.07 -12.95
C SER A 337 9.90 9.16 -11.42
N HIS A 338 9.27 8.16 -10.79
CA HIS A 338 9.05 8.06 -9.33
C HIS A 338 9.72 6.82 -8.72
N ASN A 339 11.00 6.59 -9.05
CA ASN A 339 11.82 5.52 -8.48
C ASN A 339 12.39 5.94 -7.11
#